data_AF-A0A1R2BQY0-F1
#
_entry.id   AF-A0A1R2BQY0-F1
#
_cell.length_a   1.000
_cell.length_b   1.000
_cell.length_c   1.000
_cell.angle_alpha   90.00
_cell.angle_beta   90.00
_cell.angle_gamma   90.00
#
_symmetry.space_group_name_H-M   'P 1'
#
loop_
_entity.id
_entity.type
_entity.pdbx_description
1 polymer ?
#
loop_
_entity_poly.entity_id
_entity_poly.type
_entity_poly.pdbx_seq_one_letter_code
_entity_poly.pdbx_strand_id
1 'polypeptide(L)'
;MAVYNGFSTRKREGMYNDLTFELMQHLQFQILSEYKHKKIDNEAWQKDCQSLLKRMEKMEREKFMPPKYSTACNDLKSHLSIKLSPSSISPEKELPIIQGIFYIASVAKLLKKKFLH
;
A
#
# COMPACT_ATOMS: atom_id res chain seq x y z
N MET A 1 -25.87 -19.68 -25.92
CA MET A 1 -25.77 -20.22 -24.54
C MET A 1 -24.90 -19.27 -23.70
N ALA A 2 -25.46 -18.61 -22.68
CA ALA A 2 -24.75 -17.60 -21.87
C ALA A 2 -24.95 -17.81 -20.35
N VAL A 3 -24.81 -19.06 -19.88
CA VAL A 3 -25.08 -19.43 -18.47
C VAL A 3 -23.79 -19.51 -17.62
N TYR A 4 -22.59 -19.42 -18.22
CA TYR A 4 -21.33 -19.73 -17.52
C TYR A 4 -20.55 -18.51 -16.95
N ASN A 5 -20.98 -17.28 -17.24
CA ASN A 5 -20.17 -16.09 -16.89
C ASN A 5 -20.42 -15.55 -15.46
N GLY A 6 -21.55 -15.89 -14.84
CA GLY A 6 -21.90 -15.44 -13.48
C GLY A 6 -21.19 -16.21 -12.37
N PHE A 7 -21.01 -17.53 -12.52
CA PHE A 7 -20.41 -18.38 -11.49
C PHE A 7 -18.91 -18.10 -11.29
N SER A 8 -18.18 -17.89 -12.39
CA SER A 8 -16.76 -17.55 -12.35
C SER A 8 -16.50 -16.14 -11.80
N THR A 9 -17.50 -15.25 -11.88
CA THR A 9 -17.43 -13.90 -11.31
C THR A 9 -17.66 -13.94 -9.80
N ARG A 10 -18.71 -14.64 -9.33
CA ARG A 10 -18.97 -14.84 -7.89
C ARG A 10 -17.83 -15.54 -7.15
N LYS A 11 -17.21 -16.54 -7.78
CA LYS A 11 -16.03 -17.22 -7.20
C LYS A 11 -14.86 -16.25 -7.02
N ARG A 12 -14.62 -15.36 -7.99
CA ARG A 12 -13.55 -14.35 -7.91
C ARG A 12 -13.85 -13.28 -6.87
N GLU A 13 -15.10 -12.83 -6.78
CA GLU A 13 -15.55 -11.91 -5.71
C GLU A 13 -15.33 -12.52 -4.34
N GLY A 14 -15.69 -13.80 -4.15
CA GLY A 14 -15.41 -14.54 -2.92
C GLY A 14 -13.92 -14.54 -2.58
N MET A 15 -13.07 -14.93 -3.53
CA MET A 15 -11.61 -14.93 -3.33
C MET A 15 -11.05 -13.54 -3.00
N TYR A 16 -11.58 -12.48 -3.60
CA TYR A 16 -11.14 -11.10 -3.31
C TYR A 16 -11.58 -10.64 -1.91
N ASN A 17 -12.80 -11.01 -1.50
CA ASN A 17 -13.29 -10.77 -0.15
C ASN A 17 -12.46 -11.53 0.89
N ASP A 18 -12.09 -12.78 0.61
CA ASP A 18 -11.23 -13.60 1.46
C ASP A 18 -9.86 -12.94 1.66
N LEU A 19 -9.23 -12.46 0.58
CA LEU A 19 -7.96 -11.71 0.69
C LEU A 19 -8.11 -10.41 1.48
N THR A 20 -9.22 -9.70 1.29
CA THR A 20 -9.47 -8.45 2.03
C THR A 20 -9.61 -8.73 3.52
N PHE A 21 -10.30 -9.81 3.88
CA PHE A 21 -10.43 -10.25 5.26
C PHE A 21 -9.08 -10.68 5.86
N GLU A 22 -8.27 -11.44 5.11
CA GLU A 22 -6.92 -11.84 5.51
C GLU A 22 -6.02 -10.61 5.75
N LEU A 23 -6.10 -9.58 4.89
CA LEU A 23 -5.38 -8.32 5.10
C LEU A 23 -5.77 -7.64 6.41
N MET A 24 -7.08 -7.57 6.70
CA MET A 24 -7.58 -6.98 7.95
C MET A 24 -7.08 -7.75 9.18
N GLN A 25 -7.03 -9.08 9.12
CA GLN A 25 -6.48 -9.90 10.20
C GLN A 25 -4.99 -9.63 10.44
N HIS A 26 -4.20 -9.53 9.37
CA HIS A 26 -2.77 -9.20 9.48
C HIS A 26 -2.53 -7.82 10.09
N LEU A 27 -3.33 -6.82 9.70
CA LEU A 27 -3.27 -5.47 10.27
C LEU A 27 -3.68 -5.46 11.73
N GLN A 28 -4.79 -6.13 12.07
CA GLN A 28 -5.26 -6.26 13.45
C GLN A 28 -4.19 -6.93 14.32
N PHE A 29 -3.53 -7.97 13.82
CA PHE A 29 -2.47 -8.67 14.53
C PHE A 29 -1.29 -7.75 14.86
N GLN A 30 -0.83 -6.95 13.88
CA GLN A 30 0.24 -5.97 14.10
C GLN A 30 -0.15 -4.88 15.09
N ILE A 31 -1.38 -4.37 15.00
CA ILE A 31 -1.86 -3.37 15.95
C ILE A 31 -1.89 -3.97 17.36
N LEU A 32 -2.41 -5.18 17.52
CA LEU A 32 -2.49 -5.85 18.81
C LEU A 32 -1.13 -6.20 19.40
N SER A 33 -0.11 -6.48 18.59
CA SER A 33 1.24 -6.72 19.11
C SER A 33 1.91 -5.47 19.63
N GLU A 34 1.72 -4.34 18.94
CA GLU A 34 2.21 -3.03 19.40
C GLU A 34 1.58 -2.71 20.77
N TYR A 35 0.26 -2.88 20.91
CA TYR A 35 -0.43 -2.64 22.18
C TYR A 35 -0.06 -3.63 23.31
N LYS A 36 0.22 -4.89 22.97
CA LYS A 36 0.54 -5.94 23.96
C LYS A 36 2.03 -6.10 24.22
N HIS A 37 2.88 -5.24 23.62
CA HIS A 37 4.35 -5.34 23.65
C HIS A 37 4.86 -6.76 23.32
N LYS A 38 4.14 -7.47 22.44
CA LYS A 38 4.57 -8.79 22.00
C LYS A 38 5.61 -8.61 20.89
N LYS A 39 6.75 -9.29 21.02
CA LYS A 39 7.74 -9.36 19.95
C LYS A 39 7.15 -10.16 18.79
N ILE A 40 6.77 -9.48 17.73
CA ILE A 40 6.50 -10.06 16.43
C ILE A 40 7.79 -10.04 15.62
N ASP A 41 8.01 -11.08 14.82
CA ASP A 41 8.95 -11.02 13.71
C ASP A 41 8.39 -10.09 12.64
N ASN A 42 8.80 -8.82 12.72
CA ASN A 42 8.37 -7.79 11.80
C ASN A 42 8.74 -8.14 10.35
N GLU A 43 9.86 -8.85 10.11
CA GLU A 43 10.26 -9.20 8.74
C GLU A 43 9.33 -10.27 8.13
N ALA A 44 8.95 -11.26 8.92
CA ALA A 44 7.98 -12.28 8.50
C ALA A 44 6.62 -11.63 8.20
N TRP A 45 6.13 -10.78 9.10
CA TRP A 45 4.87 -10.06 8.90
C TRP A 45 4.90 -9.15 7.66
N GLN A 46 6.00 -8.44 7.43
CA GLN A 46 6.18 -7.59 6.25
C GLN A 46 6.13 -8.40 4.95
N LYS A 47 6.79 -9.58 4.91
CA LYS A 47 6.78 -10.47 3.75
C LYS A 47 5.37 -11.00 3.45
N ASP A 48 4.65 -11.41 4.49
CA ASP A 48 3.28 -11.92 4.35
C ASP A 48 2.34 -10.82 3.85
N CYS A 49 2.39 -9.62 4.45
CA CYS A 49 1.62 -8.47 3.99
C CYS A 49 1.95 -8.08 2.54
N GLN A 50 3.23 -8.10 2.16
CA GLN A 50 3.65 -7.81 0.79
C GLN A 50 3.12 -8.84 -0.21
N SER A 51 3.16 -10.13 0.14
CA SER A 51 2.63 -11.22 -0.69
C SER A 51 1.12 -11.04 -0.91
N LEU A 52 0.39 -10.72 0.15
CA LEU A 52 -1.04 -10.50 0.14
C LEU A 52 -1.42 -9.30 -0.75
N LEU A 53 -0.77 -8.16 -0.56
CA LEU A 53 -1.00 -6.95 -1.36
C LEU A 53 -0.70 -7.16 -2.85
N LYS A 54 0.34 -7.94 -3.19
CA LYS A 54 0.64 -8.30 -4.58
C LYS A 54 -0.44 -9.18 -5.21
N ARG A 55 -1.01 -10.12 -4.43
CA ARG A 55 -2.13 -10.97 -4.89
C ARG A 55 -3.40 -10.16 -5.12
N MET A 56 -3.72 -9.23 -4.22
CA MET A 56 -4.86 -8.31 -4.39
C MET A 56 -4.71 -7.45 -5.64
N GLU A 57 -3.55 -6.81 -5.83
CA GLU A 57 -3.29 -6.02 -7.05
C GLU A 57 -3.40 -6.86 -8.33
N LYS A 58 -2.92 -8.11 -8.32
CA LYS A 58 -3.02 -8.98 -9.49
C LYS A 58 -4.49 -9.22 -9.85
N MET A 59 -5.34 -9.50 -8.86
CA MET A 59 -6.78 -9.66 -9.11
C MET A 59 -7.46 -8.37 -9.57
N GLU A 60 -7.06 -7.21 -9.03
CA GLU A 60 -7.58 -5.90 -9.44
C GLU A 60 -7.16 -5.50 -10.86
N ARG A 61 -5.99 -5.95 -11.32
CA ARG A 61 -5.54 -5.77 -12.72
C ARG A 61 -6.33 -6.64 -13.71
N GLU A 62 -6.74 -7.83 -13.27
CA GLU A 62 -7.44 -8.81 -14.12
C GLU A 62 -8.93 -8.51 -14.34
N LYS A 63 -9.58 -7.71 -13.48
CA LYS A 63 -10.96 -7.24 -13.70
C LYS A 63 -11.24 -5.93 -12.97
N PHE A 64 -12.01 -5.03 -13.60
CA PHE A 64 -12.56 -3.81 -13.00
C PHE A 64 -13.61 -4.12 -11.92
N MET A 65 -13.17 -4.58 -10.74
CA MET A 65 -14.03 -4.63 -9.55
C MET A 65 -13.63 -3.48 -8.63
N PRO A 66 -14.40 -2.38 -8.59
CA PRO A 66 -14.29 -1.43 -7.50
C PRO A 66 -14.85 -2.04 -6.21
N PRO A 67 -14.38 -1.63 -5.02
CA PRO A 67 -13.28 -0.68 -4.77
C PRO A 67 -11.90 -1.35 -4.86
N LYS A 68 -10.90 -0.60 -5.31
CA LYS A 68 -9.50 -1.06 -5.39
C LYS A 68 -8.83 -0.92 -4.03
N TYR A 69 -9.05 -1.85 -3.10
CA TYR A 69 -8.45 -1.76 -1.76
C TYR A 69 -6.93 -1.70 -1.79
N SER A 70 -6.29 -2.28 -2.82
CA SER A 70 -4.83 -2.18 -2.95
C SER A 70 -4.35 -0.74 -3.09
N THR A 71 -5.15 0.17 -3.65
CA THR A 71 -4.82 1.60 -3.77
C THR A 71 -4.89 2.32 -2.43
N ALA A 72 -5.87 1.99 -1.59
CA ALA A 72 -5.96 2.51 -0.23
C ALA A 72 -4.76 2.06 0.63
N CYS A 73 -4.14 0.93 0.29
CA CYS A 73 -2.94 0.42 0.97
C CYS A 73 -1.63 0.94 0.37
N ASN A 74 -1.61 1.92 -0.53
CA ASN A 74 -0.38 2.41 -1.15
C ASN A 74 0.61 3.00 -0.14
N ASP A 75 0.13 3.73 0.87
CA ASP A 75 0.97 4.26 1.93
C ASP A 75 1.63 3.13 2.71
N LEU A 76 0.85 2.09 3.05
CA LEU A 76 1.37 0.89 3.69
C LEU A 76 2.44 0.20 2.80
N LYS A 77 2.20 0.07 1.49
CA LYS A 77 3.19 -0.51 0.56
C LYS A 77 4.49 0.28 0.52
N SER A 78 4.40 1.61 0.54
CA SER A 78 5.55 2.51 0.52
C SER A 78 6.41 2.36 1.79
N HIS A 79 5.76 2.29 2.96
CA HIS A 79 6.42 2.05 4.24
C HIS A 79 7.05 0.66 4.34
N LEU A 80 6.41 -0.36 3.76
CA LEU A 80 6.89 -1.74 3.73
C LEU A 80 8.03 -1.98 2.72
N SER A 81 8.53 -0.94 2.04
CA SER A 81 9.56 -1.06 0.98
C SER A 81 9.19 -2.05 -0.12
N ILE A 82 7.90 -2.13 -0.46
CA ILE A 82 7.44 -2.93 -1.60
C ILE A 82 7.86 -2.18 -2.87
N LYS A 83 9.07 -2.48 -3.37
CA LYS A 83 9.46 -2.09 -4.73
C LYS A 83 8.55 -2.83 -5.71
N LEU A 84 7.43 -2.21 -6.09
CA LEU A 84 6.79 -2.54 -7.35
C LEU A 84 7.78 -2.19 -8.46
N SER A 85 7.99 -3.14 -9.36
CA SER A 85 8.61 -2.88 -10.65
C SER A 85 7.88 -1.69 -11.31
N PRO A 86 8.60 -0.66 -11.78
CA PRO A 86 7.99 0.50 -12.42
C PRO A 86 7.52 0.12 -13.82
N SER A 87 6.30 -0.38 -13.93
CA SER A 87 5.55 -0.31 -15.18
C SER A 87 4.26 0.46 -14.95
N SER A 88 4.19 1.63 -15.59
CA SER A 88 3.09 2.61 -15.65
C SER A 88 2.85 3.50 -14.43
N ILE A 89 3.78 4.44 -14.23
CA ILE A 89 3.47 5.75 -13.61
C ILE A 89 2.85 6.61 -14.73
N SER A 90 1.59 7.01 -14.58
CA SER A 90 1.10 8.28 -15.16
C SER A 90 1.02 9.28 -14.01
N PRO A 91 1.93 10.26 -13.93
CA PRO A 91 1.89 11.28 -12.89
C PRO A 91 1.13 12.48 -13.45
N GLU A 92 -0.20 12.45 -13.37
CA GLU A 92 -0.96 13.69 -13.48
C GLU A 92 -1.88 13.82 -12.27
N LYS A 93 -1.60 14.92 -11.55
CA LYS A 93 -2.41 15.56 -10.51
C LYS A 93 -2.28 14.90 -9.13
N GLU A 94 -1.32 15.38 -8.34
CA GLU A 94 -1.58 16.03 -7.03
C GLU A 94 -0.43 16.99 -6.66
N LEU A 95 -0.75 18.28 -6.84
CA LEU A 95 -0.36 19.55 -6.21
C LEU A 95 0.95 19.74 -5.37
N PRO A 96 1.49 20.99 -5.38
CA PRO A 96 2.91 21.33 -5.19
C PRO A 96 3.32 21.65 -3.75
N ILE A 97 2.68 21.04 -2.75
CA ILE A 97 2.90 21.40 -1.33
C ILE A 97 4.23 20.81 -0.81
N ILE A 98 4.60 19.62 -1.29
CA ILE A 98 5.77 18.89 -0.78
C ILE A 98 7.09 19.51 -1.29
N GLN A 99 7.10 20.09 -2.48
CA GLN A 99 8.29 20.77 -3.02
C GLN A 99 8.61 22.08 -2.27
N GLY A 100 7.59 22.80 -1.80
CA GLY A 100 7.77 24.04 -1.01
C GLY A 100 8.44 23.79 0.34
N ILE A 101 8.04 22.71 1.04
CA ILE A 101 8.62 22.35 2.35
C ILE A 101 10.10 21.98 2.21
N PHE A 102 10.46 21.26 1.13
CA PHE A 102 11.86 20.88 0.88
C PHE A 102 12.75 22.07 0.53
N TYR A 103 12.21 23.06 -0.18
CA TYR A 103 12.93 24.29 -0.51
C TYR A 103 13.15 25.17 0.73
N ILE A 104 12.12 25.37 1.56
CA ILE A 104 12.24 26.14 2.82
C ILE A 104 13.23 25.48 3.77
N ALA A 105 13.20 24.14 3.90
CA ALA A 105 14.16 23.40 4.72
C ALA A 105 15.60 23.54 4.21
N SER A 106 15.82 23.54 2.89
CA SER A 106 17.15 23.74 2.29
C SER A 106 17.67 25.17 2.49
N VAL A 107 16.81 26.18 2.32
CA VAL A 107 17.18 27.60 2.50
C VAL A 107 17.48 27.89 3.98
N ALA A 108 16.70 27.36 4.92
CA ALA A 108 16.98 27.50 6.35
C ALA A 108 18.32 26.88 6.77
N LYS A 109 18.68 25.74 6.16
CA LYS A 109 19.98 25.07 6.41
C LYS A 109 21.15 25.86 5.83
N LEU A 110 20.95 26.55 4.70
CA LEU A 110 21.97 27.41 4.09
C LEU A 110 22.19 28.69 4.91
N LEU A 111 21.12 29.30 5.43
CA LEU A 111 21.18 30.52 6.25
C LEU A 111 21.87 30.28 7.61
N LYS A 112 21.60 29.14 8.27
CA LYS A 112 22.29 28.76 9.51
C LYS A 112 23.80 28.59 9.34
N LYS A 113 24.26 28.18 8.15
CA LYS A 113 25.69 27.98 7.87
C LYS A 113 26.45 29.28 7.57
N LYS A 114 25.74 30.35 7.18
CA LYS A 114 26.31 31.66 6.87
C LYS A 114 26.41 32.61 8.09
N PHE A 115 25.70 32.33 9.18
CA PHE A 115 25.61 33.23 10.35
C PHE A 115 26.42 32.78 11.57
N LEU A 116 27.26 31.75 11.44
CA LEU A 116 28.03 31.12 12.53
C LEU A 116 29.55 31.27 12.36
N HIS A 117 29.99 32.33 11.67
CA HIS A 117 31.41 32.64 11.51
C HIS A 117 31.70 34.12 11.72
#